data_AF-A0A813QN93-F1
#
_entry.id   AF-A0A813QN93-F1
#
_cell.length_a   1.000
_cell.length_b   1.000
_cell.length_c   1.000
_cell.angle_alpha   90.00
_cell.angle_beta   90.00
_cell.angle_gamma   90.00
#
_symmetry.space_group_name_H-M   'P 1'
#
loop_
_entity.id
_entity.type
_entity.pdbx_description
1 polymer ?
#
loop_
_entity_poly.entity_id
_entity_poly.type
_entity_poly.pdbx_seq_one_letter_code
_entity_poly.pdbx_strand_id
1 'polypeptide(L)'
;MATALLPNDDFYTNTDDKSLEIFSLIWLDATVNVKDTRDTEVKLRSIINHIKKFQDIKQCQQYIEQTSQKDRLVIIVSGQLGQEIVPHIHQLRQVISIYVYCMDKKSNEQWAYKFAKIKSVVVDLNELVSQITTDHKIQKKVEEPLSINIFTTNVGAGKSTTGVNGQFVFSQILIDCLLRLKSTETDKNELINCCQNEYEGNYTELNNLNKFLYYIR
;
A
#
# COMPACT_ATOMS: atom_id res chain seq x y z
N MET A 1 -31.17 22.39 -40.70
CA MET A 1 -30.84 20.96 -40.66
C MET A 1 -29.55 20.82 -39.88
N ALA A 2 -29.66 20.45 -38.61
CA ALA A 2 -28.54 20.34 -37.68
C ALA A 2 -28.14 18.87 -37.57
N THR A 3 -26.91 18.54 -37.96
CA THR A 3 -26.33 17.21 -37.80
C THR A 3 -25.65 17.17 -36.44
N ALA A 4 -26.23 16.41 -35.51
CA ALA A 4 -25.62 16.12 -34.22
C ALA A 4 -24.45 15.16 -34.44
N LEU A 5 -23.25 15.59 -34.04
CA LEU A 5 -22.10 14.70 -33.87
C LEU A 5 -22.28 13.98 -32.52
N LEU A 6 -22.51 12.67 -32.58
CA LEU A 6 -22.40 11.80 -31.42
C LEU A 6 -20.92 11.78 -30.98
N PRO A 7 -20.60 11.94 -29.67
CA PRO A 7 -19.26 11.68 -29.18
C PRO A 7 -19.01 10.17 -29.23
N ASN A 8 -17.91 9.77 -29.88
CA ASN A 8 -17.42 8.41 -29.87
C ASN A 8 -17.09 7.98 -28.44
N ASP A 9 -17.82 6.98 -27.95
CA ASP A 9 -17.39 6.08 -26.90
C ASP A 9 -16.11 5.38 -27.35
N ASP A 10 -15.02 5.60 -26.62
CA ASP A 10 -13.94 4.64 -26.38
C ASP A 10 -12.96 5.22 -25.34
N PHE A 11 -13.50 5.53 -24.14
CA PHE A 11 -12.71 5.69 -22.92
C PHE A 11 -12.86 4.43 -22.05
N TYR A 12 -12.31 3.31 -22.52
CA TYR A 12 -11.96 2.20 -21.63
C TYR A 12 -10.57 2.45 -21.06
N THR A 13 -10.48 3.28 -20.01
CA THR A 13 -9.36 3.21 -19.06
C THR A 13 -9.88 2.64 -17.75
N ASN A 14 -9.98 1.31 -17.75
CA ASN A 14 -9.72 0.38 -16.64
C ASN A 14 -10.11 0.88 -15.24
N THR A 15 -11.39 0.76 -14.91
CA THR A 15 -11.89 0.82 -13.54
C THR A 15 -11.73 -0.56 -12.89
N ASP A 16 -10.56 -0.87 -12.31
CA ASP A 16 -10.39 -2.02 -11.39
C ASP A 16 -8.99 -2.10 -10.71
N ASP A 17 -8.49 -1.02 -10.11
CA ASP A 17 -7.37 -1.10 -9.16
C ASP A 17 -7.49 -0.05 -8.05
N LYS A 18 -8.69 0.09 -7.47
CA LYS A 18 -8.83 0.78 -6.18
C LYS A 18 -8.57 -0.24 -5.09
N SER A 19 -7.30 -0.52 -4.80
CA SER A 19 -6.95 -1.25 -3.58
C SER A 19 -7.51 -0.49 -2.38
N LEU A 20 -8.15 -1.20 -1.47
CA LEU A 20 -8.61 -0.61 -0.20
C LEU A 20 -7.43 -0.31 0.74
N GLU A 21 -6.24 -0.80 0.40
CA GLU A 21 -5.01 -0.63 1.14
C GLU A 21 -4.23 0.61 0.68
N ILE A 22 -3.70 1.32 1.67
CA ILE A 22 -2.77 2.46 1.48
C ILE A 22 -1.39 1.96 1.04
N PHE A 23 -1.03 0.74 1.45
CA PHE A 23 0.26 0.14 1.15
C PHE A 23 0.13 -0.86 0.00
N SER A 24 1.07 -0.80 -0.93
CA SER A 24 1.19 -1.79 -2.01
C SER A 24 2.64 -2.27 -2.09
N LEU A 25 2.81 -3.57 -2.33
CA LEU A 25 4.10 -4.20 -2.52
C LEU A 25 4.34 -4.45 -4.01
N ILE A 26 5.42 -3.89 -4.54
CA ILE A 26 5.84 -4.08 -5.93
C ILE A 26 7.05 -5.00 -5.95
N TRP A 27 7.00 -6.07 -6.75
CA TRP A 27 8.13 -6.95 -6.98
C TRP A 27 8.56 -6.90 -8.44
N LEU A 28 9.74 -6.34 -8.71
CA LEU A 28 10.37 -6.31 -10.02
C LEU A 28 11.56 -7.29 -10.08
N ASP A 29 11.37 -8.41 -10.75
CA ASP A 29 12.44 -9.37 -11.05
C ASP A 29 12.13 -10.08 -12.39
N ALA A 30 13.14 -10.23 -13.24
CA ALA A 30 13.00 -10.89 -14.54
C ALA A 30 12.61 -12.38 -14.41
N THR A 31 12.82 -12.96 -13.22
CA THR A 31 12.59 -14.37 -12.91
C THR A 31 11.43 -14.61 -11.95
N VAL A 32 10.61 -13.59 -11.62
CA VAL A 32 9.54 -13.70 -10.61
C VAL A 32 8.67 -14.93 -10.83
N ASN A 33 8.20 -15.18 -12.05
CA ASN A 33 7.30 -16.29 -12.34
C ASN A 33 8.01 -17.67 -12.39
N VAL A 34 9.34 -17.69 -12.47
CA VAL A 34 10.15 -18.93 -12.58
C VAL A 34 10.68 -19.36 -11.21
N LYS A 35 10.96 -18.40 -10.32
CA LYS A 35 11.48 -18.63 -8.97
C LYS A 35 10.42 -18.57 -7.88
N ASP A 36 9.16 -18.28 -8.23
CA ASP A 36 8.04 -18.30 -7.29
C ASP A 36 7.81 -19.71 -6.72
N THR A 37 8.40 -19.98 -5.56
CA THR A 37 7.74 -20.80 -4.56
C THR A 37 6.50 -20.03 -4.12
N ARG A 38 5.30 -20.52 -4.46
CA ARG A 38 3.99 -19.98 -4.01
C ARG A 38 4.01 -19.53 -2.55
N ASP A 39 4.79 -20.20 -1.72
CA ASP A 39 5.04 -19.90 -0.31
C ASP A 39 5.53 -18.47 -0.04
N THR A 40 6.35 -17.88 -0.93
CA THR A 40 6.86 -16.52 -0.75
C THR A 40 5.76 -15.50 -0.95
N GLU A 41 4.97 -15.65 -2.00
CA GLU A 41 3.84 -14.75 -2.24
C GLU A 41 2.84 -14.81 -1.10
N VAL A 42 2.53 -16.02 -0.59
CA VAL A 42 1.66 -16.20 0.57
C VAL A 42 2.22 -15.47 1.81
N LYS A 43 3.53 -15.61 2.08
CA LYS A 43 4.18 -14.89 3.19
C LYS A 43 4.08 -13.37 3.01
N LEU A 44 4.35 -12.84 1.83
CA LEU A 44 4.28 -11.41 1.57
C LEU A 44 2.85 -10.88 1.64
N ARG A 45 1.86 -11.63 1.13
CA ARG A 45 0.44 -11.25 1.17
C ARG A 45 -0.08 -11.12 2.60
N SER A 46 0.41 -11.96 3.51
CA SER A 46 0.08 -11.84 4.93
C SER A 46 0.65 -10.57 5.61
N ILE A 47 1.55 -9.84 4.93
CA ILE A 47 2.12 -8.58 5.42
C ILE A 47 1.44 -7.39 4.74
N ILE A 48 1.39 -7.40 3.40
CA ILE A 48 0.75 -6.38 2.54
C ILE A 48 -0.07 -7.17 1.52
N ASN A 49 -1.39 -7.01 1.53
CA ASN A 49 -2.28 -7.83 0.73
C ASN A 49 -2.13 -7.52 -0.76
N HIS A 50 -1.99 -6.23 -1.08
CA HIS A 50 -1.85 -5.77 -2.46
C HIS A 50 -0.42 -5.95 -2.97
N ILE A 51 -0.20 -7.00 -3.76
CA ILE A 51 1.09 -7.29 -4.41
C ILE A 51 0.95 -7.15 -5.92
N LYS A 52 1.86 -6.40 -6.55
CA LYS A 52 2.02 -6.31 -8.00
C LYS A 52 3.39 -6.82 -8.42
N LYS A 53 3.42 -7.71 -9.40
CA LYS A 53 4.64 -8.35 -9.92
C LYS A 53 4.93 -7.83 -11.33
N PHE A 54 6.16 -7.47 -11.58
CA PHE A 54 6.63 -6.98 -12.88
C PHE A 54 7.90 -7.71 -13.30
N GLN A 55 8.04 -7.96 -14.59
CA GLN A 55 9.26 -8.50 -15.20
C GLN A 55 9.98 -7.45 -16.05
N ASP A 56 9.24 -6.42 -16.48
CA ASP A 56 9.74 -5.33 -17.33
C ASP A 56 9.87 -4.03 -16.53
N ILE A 57 11.02 -3.36 -16.70
CA ILE A 57 11.34 -2.12 -16.00
C ILE A 57 10.40 -1.00 -16.41
N LYS A 58 10.07 -0.88 -17.70
CA LYS A 58 9.27 0.24 -18.20
C LYS A 58 7.84 0.16 -17.69
N GLN A 59 7.24 -1.03 -17.73
CA GLN A 59 5.91 -1.25 -17.17
C GLN A 59 5.87 -0.97 -15.66
N CYS A 60 6.87 -1.44 -14.92
CA CYS A 60 6.99 -1.19 -13.48
C CYS A 60 7.11 0.31 -13.18
N GLN A 61 8.00 1.01 -13.90
CA GLN A 61 8.21 2.44 -13.74
C GLN A 61 6.95 3.23 -14.07
N GLN A 62 6.29 2.94 -15.20
CA GLN A 62 5.03 3.60 -15.56
C GLN A 62 3.96 3.43 -14.49
N TYR A 63 3.82 2.21 -13.93
CA TYR A 63 2.89 1.96 -12.84
C TYR A 63 3.20 2.82 -11.62
N ILE A 64 4.47 2.85 -11.18
CA ILE A 64 4.90 3.64 -10.01
C ILE A 64 4.65 5.14 -10.22
N GLU A 65 4.95 5.65 -11.42
CA GLU A 65 4.78 7.07 -11.77
C GLU A 65 3.31 7.49 -11.86
N GLN A 66 2.44 6.58 -12.30
CA GLN A 66 1.00 6.81 -12.40
C GLN A 66 0.26 6.59 -11.06
N THR A 67 0.89 5.90 -10.10
CA THR A 67 0.33 5.67 -8.77
C THR A 67 0.18 7.00 -8.01
N SER A 68 -0.90 7.14 -7.23
CA SER A 68 -1.18 8.35 -6.46
C SER A 68 -0.07 8.64 -5.44
N GLN A 69 0.25 9.92 -5.24
CA GLN A 69 1.22 10.36 -4.22
C GLN A 69 0.78 10.07 -2.78
N LYS A 70 -0.49 9.69 -2.57
CA LYS A 70 -1.03 9.30 -1.27
C LYS A 70 -0.76 7.82 -0.94
N ASP A 71 -0.47 7.02 -1.96
CA ASP A 71 -0.24 5.59 -1.79
C ASP A 71 1.20 5.36 -1.34
N ARG A 72 1.43 4.23 -0.67
CA ARG A 72 2.69 3.89 -0.01
C ARG A 72 3.26 2.62 -0.62
N LEU A 73 4.21 2.79 -1.53
CA LEU A 73 4.83 1.73 -2.31
C LEU A 73 6.09 1.19 -1.62
N VAL A 74 6.03 -0.09 -1.25
CA VAL A 74 7.18 -0.89 -0.85
C VAL A 74 7.66 -1.64 -2.09
N ILE A 75 8.96 -1.57 -2.41
CA ILE A 75 9.48 -2.13 -3.66
C ILE A 75 10.56 -3.17 -3.38
N ILE A 76 10.44 -4.35 -3.97
CA ILE A 76 11.46 -5.39 -4.04
C ILE A 76 11.99 -5.39 -5.48
N VAL A 77 13.31 -5.24 -5.64
CA VAL A 77 13.97 -5.27 -6.95
C VAL A 77 15.10 -6.29 -6.95
N SER A 78 15.35 -6.94 -8.09
CA SER A 78 16.60 -7.68 -8.27
C SER A 78 17.80 -6.73 -8.38
N GLY A 79 19.02 -7.22 -8.17
CA GLY A 79 20.22 -6.38 -8.20
C GLY A 79 20.39 -5.58 -9.52
N GLN A 80 20.35 -6.28 -10.65
CA GLN A 80 20.51 -5.67 -11.98
C GLN A 80 19.38 -4.68 -12.30
N LEU A 81 18.12 -5.10 -12.15
CA LEU A 81 16.98 -4.23 -12.47
C LEU A 81 16.89 -3.05 -11.49
N GLY A 82 17.26 -3.28 -10.23
CA GLY A 82 17.34 -2.27 -9.18
C GLY A 82 18.32 -1.14 -9.54
N GLN A 83 19.52 -1.49 -10.00
CA GLN A 83 20.52 -0.50 -10.40
C GLN A 83 20.01 0.43 -11.53
N GLU A 84 19.15 -0.08 -12.41
CA GLU A 84 18.57 0.67 -13.52
C GLU A 84 17.35 1.50 -13.10
N ILE A 85 16.39 0.94 -12.36
CA ILE A 85 15.13 1.61 -12.03
C ILE A 85 15.24 2.60 -10.87
N VAL A 86 16.05 2.28 -9.84
CA VAL A 86 16.12 3.07 -8.60
C VAL A 86 16.46 4.54 -8.84
N PRO A 87 17.43 4.91 -9.71
CA PRO A 87 17.71 6.31 -10.04
C PRO A 87 16.50 7.10 -10.53
N HIS A 88 15.51 6.45 -11.15
CA HIS A 88 14.32 7.10 -11.71
C HIS A 88 13.21 7.26 -10.67
N ILE A 89 13.07 6.30 -9.75
CA ILE A 89 11.93 6.24 -8.83
C ILE A 89 12.24 6.70 -7.40
N HIS A 90 13.51 6.75 -6.99
CA HIS A 90 13.86 6.98 -5.57
C HIS A 90 13.38 8.33 -5.03
N GLN A 91 13.17 9.33 -5.89
CA GLN A 91 12.69 10.66 -5.46
C GLN A 91 11.17 10.71 -5.28
N LEU A 92 10.43 9.78 -5.87
CA LEU A 92 8.97 9.77 -5.86
C LEU A 92 8.42 9.57 -4.44
N ARG A 93 7.52 10.45 -4.00
CA ARG A 93 7.00 10.47 -2.63
C ARG A 93 6.28 9.18 -2.23
N GLN A 94 5.56 8.58 -3.18
CA GLN A 94 4.84 7.33 -2.99
C GLN A 94 5.78 6.16 -2.71
N VAL A 95 7.04 6.22 -3.16
CA VAL A 95 8.05 5.20 -2.84
C VAL A 95 8.59 5.45 -1.44
N ILE A 96 8.30 4.54 -0.52
CA ILE A 96 8.66 4.65 0.92
C ILE A 96 9.87 3.80 1.30
N SER A 97 10.02 2.62 0.69
CA SER A 97 11.14 1.71 0.95
C SER A 97 11.42 0.85 -0.28
N ILE A 98 12.70 0.58 -0.49
CA ILE A 98 13.22 -0.27 -1.55
C ILE A 98 14.11 -1.34 -0.91
N TYR A 99 13.92 -2.59 -1.30
CA TYR A 99 14.71 -3.74 -0.90
C TYR A 99 15.33 -4.37 -2.14
N VAL A 100 16.64 -4.58 -2.12
CA VAL A 100 17.35 -5.24 -3.22
C VAL A 100 17.52 -6.71 -2.87
N TYR A 101 16.81 -7.60 -3.56
CA TYR A 101 16.92 -9.05 -3.37
C TYR A 101 17.84 -9.64 -4.44
N CYS A 102 19.04 -10.07 -4.06
CA CYS A 102 20.04 -10.56 -5.01
C CYS A 102 21.05 -11.51 -4.36
N MET A 103 21.61 -12.42 -5.17
CA MET A 103 22.68 -13.32 -4.71
C MET A 103 24.02 -12.61 -4.51
N ASP A 104 24.32 -11.60 -5.34
CA ASP A 104 25.57 -10.84 -5.27
C ASP A 104 25.41 -9.58 -4.42
N LYS A 105 25.36 -9.77 -3.09
CA LYS A 105 25.19 -8.69 -2.12
C LYS A 105 26.27 -7.61 -2.24
N LYS A 106 27.55 -8.02 -2.28
CA LYS A 106 28.69 -7.09 -2.20
C LYS A 106 28.73 -6.09 -3.37
N SER A 107 28.45 -6.56 -4.58
CA SER A 107 28.40 -5.68 -5.76
C SER A 107 27.24 -4.69 -5.65
N ASN A 108 26.06 -5.16 -5.22
CA ASN A 108 24.87 -4.34 -5.19
C ASN A 108 24.85 -3.32 -4.03
N GLU A 109 25.51 -3.63 -2.91
CA GLU A 109 25.68 -2.67 -1.81
C GLU A 109 26.39 -1.39 -2.25
N GLN A 110 27.34 -1.47 -3.19
CA GLN A 110 28.14 -0.33 -3.65
C GLN A 110 27.34 0.77 -4.37
N TRP A 111 26.23 0.41 -5.01
CA TRP A 111 25.35 1.42 -5.61
C TRP A 111 24.16 1.71 -4.69
N ALA A 112 23.70 0.72 -3.92
CA ALA A 112 22.54 0.85 -3.04
C ALA A 112 22.72 1.92 -1.96
N TYR A 113 23.92 2.04 -1.35
CA TYR A 113 24.15 3.02 -0.27
C TYR A 113 23.93 4.47 -0.70
N LYS A 114 23.96 4.75 -2.01
CA LYS A 114 23.77 6.09 -2.58
C LYS A 114 22.32 6.57 -2.47
N PHE A 115 21.38 5.67 -2.21
CA PHE A 115 19.94 5.98 -2.20
C PHE A 115 19.35 5.73 -0.82
N ALA A 116 18.97 6.81 -0.14
CA ALA A 116 18.45 6.76 1.23
C ALA A 116 17.18 5.91 1.42
N LYS A 117 16.43 5.65 0.35
CA LYS A 117 15.22 4.81 0.38
C LYS A 117 15.50 3.32 0.25
N ILE A 118 16.73 2.93 -0.12
CA ILE A 118 17.12 1.53 -0.06
C ILE A 118 17.37 1.17 1.40
N LYS A 119 16.55 0.25 1.92
CA LYS A 119 16.63 -0.22 3.30
C LYS A 119 17.69 -1.28 3.47
N SER A 120 17.81 -2.19 2.50
CA SER A 120 18.78 -3.27 2.58
C SER A 120 19.02 -3.94 1.22
N VAL A 121 20.18 -4.60 1.14
CA VAL A 121 20.52 -5.58 0.11
C VAL A 121 20.55 -6.95 0.76
N VAL A 122 19.67 -7.85 0.31
CA VAL A 122 19.34 -9.10 0.99
C VAL A 122 19.54 -10.28 0.03
N VAL A 123 20.11 -11.36 0.56
CA VAL A 123 20.33 -12.62 -0.17
C VAL A 123 19.29 -13.66 0.24
N ASP A 124 18.91 -13.68 1.51
CA ASP A 124 17.96 -14.66 2.06
C ASP A 124 16.52 -14.12 2.04
N LEU A 125 15.62 -14.96 1.57
CA LEU A 125 14.22 -14.61 1.42
C LEU A 125 13.49 -14.47 2.77
N ASN A 126 13.86 -15.24 3.79
CA ASN A 126 13.25 -15.10 5.11
C ASN A 126 13.72 -13.82 5.79
N GLU A 127 14.99 -13.44 5.61
CA GLU A 127 15.51 -12.13 6.03
C GLU A 127 14.72 -10.99 5.37
N LEU A 128 14.48 -11.07 4.06
CA LEU A 128 13.70 -10.07 3.31
C LEU A 128 12.28 -9.94 3.88
N VAL A 129 11.57 -11.06 4.02
CA VAL A 129 10.20 -11.09 4.57
C VAL A 129 10.17 -10.53 6.00
N SER A 130 11.15 -10.87 6.82
CA SER A 130 11.25 -10.37 8.21
C SER A 130 11.49 -8.87 8.29
N GLN A 131 12.36 -8.33 7.44
CA GLN A 131 12.64 -6.89 7.37
C GLN A 131 11.41 -6.11 6.90
N ILE A 132 10.77 -6.54 5.81
CA ILE A 132 9.54 -5.90 5.31
C ILE A 132 8.44 -5.95 6.38
N THR A 133 8.28 -7.08 7.08
CA THR A 133 7.30 -7.20 8.17
C THR A 133 7.54 -6.16 9.28
N THR A 134 8.79 -6.01 9.69
CA THR A 134 9.16 -5.11 10.78
C THR A 134 8.95 -3.65 10.38
N ASP A 135 9.45 -3.28 9.20
CA ASP A 135 9.33 -1.92 8.67
C ASP A 135 7.88 -1.54 8.38
N HIS A 136 7.09 -2.45 7.81
CA HIS A 136 5.66 -2.23 7.55
C HIS A 136 4.89 -1.99 8.85
N LYS A 137 5.16 -2.75 9.93
CA LYS A 137 4.53 -2.52 11.24
C LYS A 137 4.85 -1.15 11.82
N ILE A 138 6.05 -0.64 11.62
CA ILE A 138 6.45 0.69 12.07
C ILE A 138 5.75 1.76 11.22
N GLN A 139 5.78 1.60 9.89
CA GLN A 139 5.21 2.58 8.97
C GLN A 139 3.69 2.65 9.06
N LYS A 140 2.99 1.53 9.23
CA LYS A 140 1.53 1.50 9.42
C LYS A 140 1.10 2.35 10.61
N LYS A 141 1.86 2.35 11.71
CA LYS A 141 1.59 3.20 12.88
C LYS A 141 1.80 4.70 12.62
N VAL A 142 2.71 5.06 11.71
CA VAL A 142 3.04 6.47 11.40
C VAL A 142 2.13 7.03 10.32
N GLU A 143 1.77 6.21 9.35
CA GLU A 143 0.97 6.55 8.17
C GLU A 143 -0.53 6.26 8.36
N GLU A 144 -0.94 5.87 9.56
CA GLU A 144 -2.34 5.57 9.87
C GLU A 144 -3.20 6.83 9.63
N PRO A 145 -4.16 6.78 8.68
CA PRO A 145 -4.95 7.94 8.27
C PRO A 145 -5.89 8.46 9.38
N LEU A 146 -6.05 7.68 10.45
CA LEU A 146 -6.88 7.99 11.62
C LEU A 146 -6.08 8.51 12.81
N SER A 147 -4.80 8.87 12.62
CA SER A 147 -4.07 9.64 13.63
C SER A 147 -4.70 11.03 13.77
N ILE A 148 -5.76 11.12 14.57
CA ILE A 148 -6.25 12.39 15.10
C ILE A 148 -5.06 12.97 15.87
N ASN A 149 -4.36 13.94 15.28
CA ASN A 149 -3.30 14.66 15.95
C ASN A 149 -3.95 15.56 17.02
N ILE A 150 -4.21 14.98 18.20
CA ILE A 150 -4.84 15.64 19.35
C ILE A 150 -3.89 16.67 19.99
N PHE A 151 -2.58 16.56 19.77
CA PHE A 151 -1.60 17.42 20.42
C PHE A 151 -0.85 18.26 19.39
N THR A 152 -1.29 19.52 19.22
CA THR A 152 -0.39 20.55 18.68
C THR A 152 0.70 20.82 19.71
N THR A 153 1.86 20.18 19.55
CA THR A 153 3.09 20.54 20.27
C THR A 153 3.64 21.87 19.73
N ASN A 154 2.99 22.96 20.09
CA ASN A 154 3.63 24.27 20.13
C ASN A 154 3.28 24.91 21.47
N VAL A 155 4.07 24.53 22.46
CA VAL A 155 4.23 25.26 23.71
C VAL A 155 4.68 26.68 23.34
N GLY A 156 3.78 27.66 23.40
CA GLY A 156 4.19 29.07 23.38
C GLY A 156 3.35 30.08 22.59
N ALA A 157 2.33 29.69 21.83
CA ALA A 157 1.49 30.68 21.14
C ALA A 157 0.00 30.40 21.39
N GLY A 158 -0.61 31.23 22.22
CA GLY A 158 -2.07 31.29 22.37
C GLY A 158 -2.72 31.54 21.02
N LYS A 159 -3.17 30.48 20.36
CA LYS A 159 -4.04 30.55 19.19
C LYS A 159 -5.42 30.07 19.62
N SER A 160 -6.36 31.01 19.48
CA SER A 160 -7.79 30.91 19.71
C SER A 160 -8.37 29.51 19.49
N THR A 161 -9.27 29.11 20.39
CA THR A 161 -10.06 27.87 20.44
C THR A 161 -10.96 27.62 19.23
N THR A 162 -10.94 28.51 18.23
CA THR A 162 -11.77 28.46 17.03
C THR A 162 -11.16 27.68 15.86
N GLY A 163 -9.84 27.44 15.84
CA GLY A 163 -9.17 26.79 14.70
C GLY A 163 -8.96 25.27 14.84
N VAL A 164 -8.59 24.81 16.04
CA VAL A 164 -8.17 23.40 16.27
C VAL A 164 -9.39 22.50 16.60
N ASN A 165 -10.49 23.10 17.04
CA ASN A 165 -11.68 22.36 17.47
C ASN A 165 -12.61 21.95 16.31
N GLY A 166 -12.54 22.63 15.15
CA GLY A 166 -13.45 22.40 14.03
C GLY A 166 -13.32 21.01 13.42
N GLN A 167 -12.10 20.58 13.06
CA GLN A 167 -11.85 19.24 12.53
C GLN A 167 -12.21 18.15 13.54
N PHE A 168 -11.92 18.36 14.83
CA PHE A 168 -12.31 17.42 15.89
C PHE A 168 -13.84 17.30 16.01
N VAL A 169 -14.56 18.42 16.01
CA VAL A 169 -16.03 18.44 16.04
C VAL A 169 -16.61 17.76 14.80
N PHE A 170 -16.04 17.97 13.60
CA PHE A 170 -16.47 17.26 12.40
C PHE A 170 -16.22 15.75 12.49
N SER A 171 -15.08 15.31 13.04
CA SER A 171 -14.82 13.89 13.29
C SER A 171 -15.80 13.31 14.30
N GLN A 172 -16.12 14.02 15.39
CA GLN A 172 -17.08 13.56 16.39
C GLN A 172 -18.50 13.46 15.82
N ILE A 173 -18.94 14.46 15.05
CA ILE A 173 -20.24 14.42 14.37
C ILE A 173 -20.28 13.29 13.35
N LEU A 174 -19.20 13.07 12.58
CA LEU A 174 -19.13 11.96 11.64
C LEU A 174 -19.23 10.61 12.36
N ILE A 175 -18.47 10.41 13.43
CA ILE A 175 -18.52 9.19 14.25
C ILE A 175 -19.94 8.99 14.81
N ASP A 176 -20.53 10.03 15.39
CA ASP A 176 -21.89 9.98 15.95
C ASP A 176 -22.96 9.71 14.87
N CYS A 177 -22.79 10.25 13.66
CA CYS A 177 -23.63 9.91 12.52
C CYS A 177 -23.46 8.45 12.09
N LEU A 178 -22.22 7.95 12.00
CA LEU A 178 -21.92 6.56 11.67
C LEU A 178 -22.47 5.57 12.71
N LEU A 179 -22.40 5.92 14.00
CA LEU A 179 -22.93 5.10 15.09
C LEU A 179 -24.47 5.10 15.15
N ARG A 180 -25.12 6.20 14.72
CA ARG A 180 -26.59 6.32 14.69
C ARG A 180 -27.22 5.78 13.40
N LEU A 181 -26.43 5.59 12.35
CA LEU A 181 -26.86 4.88 11.15
C LEU A 181 -27.25 3.45 11.56
N LYS A 182 -28.53 3.12 11.42
CA LYS A 182 -29.02 1.76 11.67
C LYS A 182 -28.49 0.86 10.55
N SER A 183 -27.38 0.18 10.82
CA SER A 183 -26.87 -0.85 9.92
C SER A 183 -27.89 -1.98 9.83
N THR A 184 -28.30 -2.28 8.60
CA THR A 184 -29.12 -3.45 8.29
C THR A 184 -28.23 -4.69 8.15
N GLU A 185 -28.82 -5.87 8.28
CA GLU A 185 -28.11 -7.12 8.00
C GLU A 185 -27.59 -7.18 6.55
N THR A 186 -28.25 -6.50 5.62
CA THR A 186 -27.79 -6.36 4.23
C THR A 186 -26.47 -5.61 4.15
N ASP A 187 -26.35 -4.45 4.81
CA ASP A 187 -25.12 -3.64 4.81
C ASP A 187 -23.92 -4.41 5.37
N LYS A 188 -24.17 -5.20 6.43
CA LYS A 188 -23.14 -6.07 7.03
C LYS A 188 -22.68 -7.13 6.04
N ASN A 189 -23.63 -7.83 5.40
CA ASN A 189 -23.32 -8.89 4.45
C ASN A 189 -22.57 -8.35 3.22
N GLU A 190 -22.92 -7.15 2.74
CA GLU A 190 -22.19 -6.49 1.65
C GLU A 190 -20.74 -6.16 2.04
N LEU A 191 -20.52 -5.60 3.23
CA LEU A 191 -19.17 -5.36 3.75
C LEU A 191 -18.36 -6.66 3.85
N ILE A 192 -18.97 -7.71 4.41
CA ILE A 192 -18.32 -9.02 4.57
C ILE A 192 -17.93 -9.59 3.21
N ASN A 193 -18.84 -9.58 2.24
CA ASN A 193 -18.58 -10.08 0.89
C ASN A 193 -17.46 -9.27 0.21
N CYS A 194 -17.46 -7.95 0.37
CA CYS A 194 -16.40 -7.08 -0.15
C CYS A 194 -15.03 -7.46 0.46
N CYS A 195 -14.93 -7.61 1.77
CA CYS A 195 -13.70 -8.02 2.44
C CYS A 195 -13.27 -9.45 2.05
N GLN A 196 -14.20 -10.39 1.89
CA GLN A 196 -13.88 -11.76 1.47
C GLN A 196 -13.24 -11.80 0.09
N ASN A 197 -13.77 -11.00 -0.85
CA ASN A 197 -13.22 -10.89 -2.19
C ASN A 197 -11.84 -10.21 -2.18
N GLU A 198 -11.69 -9.11 -1.43
CA GLU A 198 -10.41 -8.38 -1.35
C GLU A 198 -9.28 -9.22 -0.72
N TYR A 199 -9.60 -10.01 0.30
CA TYR A 199 -8.64 -10.83 1.03
C TYR A 199 -8.57 -12.29 0.52
N GLU A 200 -9.03 -12.56 -0.69
CA GLU A 200 -8.96 -13.89 -1.27
C GLU A 200 -7.50 -14.39 -1.30
N GLY A 201 -7.28 -15.59 -0.76
CA GLY A 201 -5.94 -16.19 -0.62
C GLY A 201 -5.10 -15.68 0.55
N ASN A 202 -5.59 -14.70 1.32
CA ASN A 202 -4.94 -14.21 2.54
C ASN A 202 -5.59 -14.82 3.80
N TYR A 203 -5.12 -16.01 4.19
CA TYR A 203 -5.68 -16.74 5.34
C TYR A 203 -5.60 -15.96 6.67
N THR A 204 -4.61 -15.08 6.82
CA THR A 204 -4.47 -14.26 8.03
C THR A 204 -5.61 -13.25 8.13
N GLU A 205 -5.89 -12.52 7.06
CA GLU A 205 -6.98 -11.53 7.05
C GLU A 205 -8.36 -12.20 7.04
N LEU A 206 -8.54 -13.31 6.32
CA LEU A 206 -9.78 -14.09 6.39
C LEU A 206 -10.06 -14.63 7.80
N ASN A 207 -9.02 -15.02 8.56
CA ASN A 207 -9.18 -15.43 9.95
C ASN A 207 -9.55 -14.24 10.86
N ASN A 208 -9.00 -13.05 10.60
CA ASN A 208 -9.40 -11.83 11.30
C ASN A 208 -10.87 -11.49 11.02
N LEU A 209 -11.29 -11.62 9.76
CA LEU A 209 -12.69 -11.43 9.35
C LEU A 209 -13.61 -12.44 10.03
N ASN A 210 -13.23 -13.72 10.10
CA ASN A 210 -14.01 -14.74 10.81
C ASN A 210 -14.13 -14.47 12.32
N LYS A 211 -13.07 -13.96 12.96
CA LYS A 211 -13.14 -13.52 14.36
C LYS A 211 -14.09 -12.34 14.52
N PHE A 212 -14.02 -11.36 13.61
CA PHE A 212 -14.95 -10.25 13.60
C PHE A 212 -16.40 -10.76 13.52
N LEU A 213 -16.71 -11.63 12.55
CA LEU A 213 -18.03 -12.26 12.39
C LEU A 213 -18.53 -12.97 13.66
N TYR A 214 -17.64 -13.59 14.43
CA TYR A 214 -17.98 -14.22 15.69
C TYR A 214 -18.43 -13.20 16.76
N TYR A 215 -17.86 -12.00 16.80
CA TYR A 215 -18.16 -10.98 17.80
C TYR A 215 -19.39 -10.12 17.50
N ILE A 216 -19.80 -10.02 16.24
CA ILE A 216 -20.98 -9.24 15.81
C ILE A 216 -22.28 -10.08 15.72
N ARG A 217 -22.20 -11.39 15.98
CA ARG A 217 -23.36 -12.27 16.18
C ARG A 217 -23.87 -12.20 17.61
#